data_AF-A0A931BI37-F1
#
_entry.id   AF-A0A931BI37-F1
#
_cell.length_a   1.000
_cell.length_b   1.000
_cell.length_c   1.000
_cell.angle_alpha   90.00
_cell.angle_beta   90.00
_cell.angle_gamma   90.00
#
_symmetry.space_group_name_H-M   'P 1'
#
loop_
_entity.id
_entity.type
_entity.pdbx_description
1 polymer ?
#
loop_
_entity_poly.entity_id
_entity_poly.type
_entity_poly.pdbx_seq_one_letter_code
_entity_poly.pdbx_strand_id
1 'polypeptide(L)'
;MKQVSKDFRVLPTVTDYTRFCGCPAPAHPLLTIIDLTETRGQARPTGLTPVVPQLYSIWLKKGLKGNIHYGRQSYDFGEGVLGFQAPGQVFAIDETLDLSEISGWMLVFHPDLLTKYPLAKKILSYSFFSYDVHEALHLSAKEEAVLDGLLRNMKAEYEQPIDAFSQDVLISQLDLLLSYANRFYHRQFLTRRTPEHDLLSRFEGLLTSYFAAEDARPLPTVQHFADALHVSPAYLSDMLRSLTGQTTQQHLHHALIEQAKHLLLSTSLTVNEAAFRLGFEYPQYFTRLFKSKTGLTPAAFRFSVQ
;
A
#
# COMPACT_ATOMS: atom_id res chain seq x y z
N MET A 1 27.96 3.25 -18.52
CA MET A 1 26.82 4.07 -18.98
C MET A 1 26.18 4.68 -17.74
N LYS A 2 26.16 6.01 -17.63
CA LYS A 2 25.50 6.72 -16.53
C LYS A 2 24.01 6.42 -16.60
N GLN A 3 23.43 5.90 -15.51
CA GLN A 3 21.99 5.78 -15.33
C GLN A 3 21.40 7.20 -15.43
N VAL A 4 20.69 7.49 -16.51
CA VAL A 4 19.91 8.72 -16.63
C VAL A 4 18.83 8.65 -15.55
N SER A 5 18.88 9.53 -14.55
CA SER A 5 17.79 9.67 -13.59
C SER A 5 16.55 10.04 -14.40
N LYS A 6 15.53 9.17 -14.41
CA LYS A 6 14.21 9.61 -14.84
C LYS A 6 13.77 10.65 -13.82
N ASP A 7 13.62 11.90 -14.24
CA ASP A 7 13.04 12.91 -13.37
C ASP A 7 11.61 12.49 -13.04
N PHE A 8 11.25 12.48 -11.75
CA PHE A 8 9.90 12.19 -11.27
C PHE A 8 9.32 13.46 -10.67
N ARG A 9 8.03 13.69 -10.86
CA ARG A 9 7.32 14.81 -10.22
C ARG A 9 6.65 14.33 -8.94
N VAL A 10 7.10 14.84 -7.80
CA VAL A 10 6.47 14.54 -6.50
C VAL A 10 5.28 15.48 -6.28
N LEU A 11 4.15 14.94 -5.82
CA LEU A 11 2.96 15.72 -5.45
C LEU A 11 2.71 15.57 -3.94
N PRO A 12 3.17 16.52 -3.11
CA PRO A 12 3.13 16.37 -1.66
C PRO A 12 1.75 16.70 -1.07
N THR A 13 0.98 17.59 -1.69
CA THR A 13 -0.29 18.07 -1.10
C THR A 13 -1.49 17.78 -1.99
N VAL A 14 -2.69 17.79 -1.40
CA VAL A 14 -3.95 17.68 -2.15
C VAL A 14 -4.10 18.80 -3.17
N THR A 15 -3.66 20.02 -2.84
CA THR A 15 -3.65 21.16 -3.78
C THR A 15 -2.71 20.94 -4.96
N ASP A 16 -1.53 20.36 -4.74
CA ASP A 16 -0.62 20.03 -5.86
C ASP A 16 -1.21 18.95 -6.77
N TYR A 17 -1.95 18.01 -6.18
CA TYR A 17 -2.67 16.97 -6.92
C TYR A 17 -3.81 17.55 -7.76
N THR A 18 -4.69 18.37 -7.19
CA THR A 18 -5.79 18.97 -7.98
C THR A 18 -5.27 19.87 -9.09
N ARG A 19 -4.23 20.67 -8.82
CA ARG A 19 -3.54 21.48 -9.84
C ARG A 19 -2.94 20.62 -10.94
N PHE A 20 -2.33 19.49 -10.59
CA PHE A 20 -1.82 18.53 -11.56
C PHE A 20 -2.96 17.94 -12.42
N CYS A 21 -4.12 17.65 -11.83
CA CYS A 21 -5.28 17.14 -12.55
C CYS A 21 -6.08 18.20 -13.32
N GLY A 22 -5.71 19.49 -13.27
CA GLY A 22 -6.49 20.58 -13.90
C GLY A 22 -7.79 20.93 -13.16
N CYS A 23 -7.98 20.39 -11.95
CA CYS A 23 -9.17 20.59 -11.14
C CYS A 23 -9.10 21.90 -10.32
N PRO A 24 -10.26 22.43 -9.87
CA PRO A 24 -10.30 23.56 -8.94
C PRO A 24 -9.51 23.31 -7.65
N ALA A 25 -9.22 24.40 -6.93
CA ALA A 25 -8.61 24.30 -5.61
C ALA A 25 -9.51 23.49 -4.66
N PRO A 26 -8.94 22.59 -3.84
CA PRO A 26 -9.73 21.76 -2.93
C PRO A 26 -10.33 22.63 -1.82
N ALA A 27 -11.58 22.35 -1.44
CA ALA A 27 -12.24 23.04 -0.33
C ALA A 27 -11.64 22.65 1.04
N HIS A 28 -11.01 21.47 1.15
CA HIS A 28 -10.38 20.97 2.37
C HIS A 28 -8.86 20.75 2.15
N PRO A 29 -8.00 21.12 3.11
CA PRO A 29 -6.54 21.10 2.91
C PRO A 29 -5.94 19.68 2.80
N LEU A 30 -6.58 18.68 3.40
CA LEU A 30 -6.07 17.30 3.48
C LEU A 30 -6.93 16.27 2.74
N LEU A 31 -8.03 16.68 2.09
CA LEU A 31 -8.96 15.76 1.43
C LEU A 31 -9.66 16.45 0.28
N THR A 32 -9.90 15.74 -0.83
CA THR A 32 -10.75 16.22 -1.92
C THR A 32 -11.46 15.04 -2.59
N ILE A 33 -12.65 15.32 -3.12
CA ILE A 33 -13.41 14.39 -3.96
C ILE A 33 -13.53 15.05 -5.35
N ILE A 34 -13.10 14.34 -6.39
CA ILE A 34 -13.11 14.79 -7.78
C ILE A 34 -14.16 13.98 -8.54
N ASP A 35 -15.10 14.65 -9.19
CA ASP A 35 -15.98 14.02 -10.17
C ASP A 35 -15.22 13.90 -11.51
N LEU A 36 -15.04 12.68 -11.98
CA LEU A 36 -14.26 12.43 -13.19
C LEU A 36 -14.97 12.95 -14.45
N THR A 37 -16.29 13.13 -14.43
CA THR A 37 -17.03 13.71 -15.56
C THR A 37 -16.67 15.18 -15.79
N GLU A 38 -16.31 15.91 -14.74
CA GLU A 38 -15.87 17.31 -14.82
C GLU A 38 -14.45 17.44 -15.41
N THR A 39 -13.68 16.35 -15.42
CA THR A 39 -12.32 16.30 -15.99
C THR A 39 -12.30 16.02 -17.49
N ARG A 40 -13.48 15.75 -18.10
CA ARG A 40 -13.60 15.48 -19.55
C ARG A 40 -13.15 16.69 -20.37
N GLY A 41 -12.32 16.45 -21.37
CA GLY A 41 -11.85 17.49 -22.29
C GLY A 41 -10.83 18.47 -21.70
N GLN A 42 -10.40 18.30 -20.44
CA GLN A 42 -9.34 19.11 -19.87
C GLN A 42 -7.96 18.71 -20.44
N ALA A 43 -7.13 19.71 -20.74
CA ALA A 43 -5.77 19.49 -21.18
C ALA A 43 -4.97 18.84 -20.05
N ARG A 44 -4.43 17.64 -20.31
CA ARG A 44 -3.59 16.94 -19.33
C ARG A 44 -2.19 17.54 -19.29
N PRO A 45 -1.48 17.38 -18.16
CA PRO A 45 -0.03 17.50 -18.15
C PRO A 45 0.54 16.55 -19.21
N THR A 46 0.97 17.13 -20.33
CA THR A 46 1.67 16.41 -21.40
C THR A 46 3.09 16.12 -20.93
N GLY A 47 3.51 14.85 -20.99
CA GLY A 47 4.87 14.46 -20.70
C GLY A 47 5.00 13.15 -19.92
N LEU A 48 5.91 12.30 -20.42
CA LEU A 48 6.37 11.02 -19.88
C LEU A 48 6.98 11.07 -18.45
N THR A 49 6.82 12.15 -17.70
CA THR A 49 7.40 12.33 -16.36
C THR A 49 6.56 11.54 -15.36
N PRO A 50 7.08 10.45 -14.76
CA PRO A 50 6.34 9.69 -13.77
C PRO A 50 6.01 10.56 -12.56
N VAL A 51 4.83 10.36 -12.01
CA VAL A 51 4.33 11.16 -10.89
C VAL A 51 4.28 10.31 -9.63
N VAL A 52 4.70 10.91 -8.51
CA VAL A 52 4.76 10.26 -7.20
C VAL A 52 3.95 11.09 -6.19
N PRO A 53 2.65 10.80 -6.02
CA PRO A 53 1.85 11.43 -4.98
C PRO A 53 2.27 10.92 -3.59
N GLN A 54 2.40 11.83 -2.63
CA GLN A 54 2.52 11.48 -1.21
C GLN A 54 1.14 11.36 -0.55
N LEU A 55 0.14 10.93 -1.33
CA LEU A 55 -1.28 10.95 -0.98
C LEU A 55 -1.86 9.54 -1.13
N TYR A 56 -2.86 9.23 -0.34
CA TYR A 56 -3.74 8.11 -0.65
C TYR A 56 -4.74 8.53 -1.73
N SER A 57 -5.03 7.63 -2.67
CA SER A 57 -6.14 7.82 -3.59
C SER A 57 -7.00 6.56 -3.70
N ILE A 58 -8.30 6.76 -3.80
CA ILE A 58 -9.32 5.74 -4.06
C ILE A 58 -10.14 6.27 -5.21
N TRP A 59 -10.33 5.48 -6.27
CA TRP A 59 -11.08 5.94 -7.43
C TRP A 59 -11.99 4.85 -7.96
N LEU A 60 -13.14 5.26 -8.49
CA LEU A 60 -14.02 4.44 -9.31
C LEU A 60 -14.01 5.03 -10.72
N LYS A 61 -13.51 4.29 -11.71
CA LYS A 61 -13.46 4.72 -13.11
C LYS A 61 -14.36 3.85 -13.98
N LYS A 62 -15.15 4.50 -14.84
CA LYS A 62 -16.07 3.90 -15.81
C LYS A 62 -15.85 4.52 -17.19
N GLY A 63 -16.19 3.80 -18.25
CA GLY A 63 -16.18 4.34 -19.61
C GLY A 63 -14.77 4.65 -20.15
N LEU A 64 -13.77 3.89 -19.70
CA LEU A 64 -12.41 3.96 -20.24
C LEU A 64 -12.38 3.13 -21.53
N LYS A 65 -12.04 3.75 -22.66
CA LYS A 65 -11.85 3.02 -23.93
C LYS A 65 -10.35 2.81 -24.17
N GLY A 66 -9.94 1.56 -24.32
CA GLY A 66 -8.55 1.16 -24.53
C GLY A 66 -8.02 0.18 -23.49
N ASN A 67 -6.81 -0.33 -23.73
CA ASN A 67 -6.15 -1.25 -22.81
C ASN A 67 -5.35 -0.45 -21.77
N ILE A 68 -5.86 -0.34 -20.54
CA ILE A 68 -4.99 0.06 -19.42
C ILE A 68 -4.18 -1.16 -19.01
N HIS A 69 -2.86 -1.06 -19.13
CA HIS A 69 -1.96 -2.00 -18.47
C HIS A 69 -1.90 -1.66 -16.98
N TYR A 70 -2.78 -2.27 -16.19
CA TYR A 70 -2.65 -2.31 -14.74
C TYR A 70 -1.98 -3.64 -14.40
N GLY A 71 -0.65 -3.62 -14.19
CA GLY A 71 0.12 -4.84 -14.13
C GLY A 71 0.29 -5.57 -15.45
N ARG A 72 0.09 -6.89 -15.45
CA ARG A 72 0.37 -7.79 -16.59
C ARG A 72 -0.84 -8.09 -17.48
N GLN A 73 -2.02 -7.51 -17.21
CA GLN A 73 -3.26 -7.80 -17.94
C GLN A 73 -3.94 -6.53 -18.47
N SER A 74 -4.65 -6.67 -19.60
CA SER A 74 -5.54 -5.64 -20.16
C SER A 74 -6.98 -5.91 -19.73
N TYR A 75 -7.71 -4.87 -19.33
CA TYR A 75 -9.07 -4.98 -18.80
C TYR A 75 -10.09 -4.24 -19.69
N ASP A 76 -11.29 -4.81 -19.82
CA ASP A 76 -12.45 -4.16 -20.44
C ASP A 76 -13.25 -3.41 -19.34
N PHE A 77 -13.40 -2.10 -19.49
CA PHE A 77 -13.90 -1.17 -18.45
C PHE A 77 -15.40 -0.83 -18.59
N GLY A 78 -16.20 -1.73 -19.16
CA GLY A 78 -17.66 -1.56 -19.27
C GLY A 78 -18.38 -1.49 -17.91
N GLU A 79 -17.87 -2.21 -16.90
CA GLU A 79 -18.34 -2.18 -15.51
C GLU A 79 -17.28 -1.47 -14.64
N GLY A 80 -17.70 -0.53 -13.79
CA GLY A 80 -16.78 0.37 -13.09
C GLY A 80 -15.70 -0.36 -12.28
N VAL A 81 -14.47 0.14 -12.39
CA VAL A 81 -13.30 -0.40 -11.69
C VAL A 81 -12.95 0.49 -10.52
N LEU A 82 -12.92 -0.09 -9.33
CA LEU A 82 -12.41 0.52 -8.12
C LEU A 82 -10.91 0.24 -8.00
N GLY A 83 -10.11 1.27 -7.73
CA GLY A 83 -8.69 1.15 -7.54
C GLY A 83 -8.16 2.04 -6.43
N PHE A 84 -6.95 1.70 -5.99
CA PHE A 84 -6.33 2.26 -4.78
C PHE A 84 -4.88 2.60 -5.06
N GLN A 85 -4.38 3.63 -4.39
CA GLN A 85 -2.98 4.00 -4.43
C GLN A 85 -2.53 4.52 -3.06
N ALA A 86 -1.37 4.05 -2.61
CA ALA A 86 -0.72 4.51 -1.40
C ALA A 86 0.27 5.65 -1.70
N PRO A 87 0.61 6.48 -0.69
CA PRO A 87 1.67 7.48 -0.78
C PRO A 87 2.99 6.86 -1.28
N GLY A 88 3.69 7.58 -2.15
CA GLY A 88 4.99 7.17 -2.71
C GLY A 88 4.91 6.21 -3.90
N GLN A 89 3.71 5.77 -4.30
CA GLN A 89 3.56 4.92 -5.48
C GLN A 89 3.66 5.75 -6.76
N VAL A 90 4.49 5.28 -7.69
CA VAL A 90 4.71 5.89 -9.00
C VAL A 90 3.56 5.50 -9.92
N PHE A 91 2.97 6.47 -10.62
CA PHE A 91 2.09 6.19 -11.74
C PHE A 91 2.46 7.04 -12.96
N ALA A 92 2.16 6.50 -14.14
CA ALA A 92 2.26 7.18 -15.42
C ALA A 92 0.89 7.13 -16.10
N ILE A 93 0.49 8.25 -16.71
CA ILE A 93 -0.72 8.29 -17.53
C ILE A 93 -0.33 7.75 -18.90
N ASP A 94 -0.99 6.69 -19.33
CA ASP A 94 -0.87 6.22 -20.71
C ASP A 94 -1.57 7.24 -21.63
N GLU A 95 -0.80 7.89 -22.50
CA GLU A 95 -1.29 8.90 -23.44
C GLU A 95 -2.26 8.31 -24.47
N THR A 96 -2.30 6.99 -24.63
CA THR A 96 -3.21 6.28 -25.53
C THR A 96 -4.61 6.07 -24.95
N LEU A 97 -4.84 6.42 -23.68
CA LEU A 97 -6.12 6.23 -23.03
C LEU A 97 -7.18 7.23 -23.46
N ASP A 98 -8.21 6.73 -24.13
CA ASP A 98 -9.40 7.52 -24.44
C ASP A 98 -10.27 7.65 -23.17
N LEU A 99 -10.24 8.85 -22.62
CA LEU A 99 -11.02 9.24 -21.44
C LEU A 99 -12.16 10.19 -21.81
N SER A 100 -12.56 10.29 -23.08
CA SER A 100 -13.66 11.15 -23.52
C SER A 100 -14.98 10.82 -22.82
N GLU A 101 -15.18 9.55 -22.49
CA GLU A 101 -16.38 9.03 -21.81
C GLU A 101 -16.16 8.73 -20.32
N ILE A 102 -15.01 9.10 -19.75
CA ILE A 102 -14.67 8.76 -18.36
C ILE A 102 -15.74 9.27 -17.40
N SER A 103 -16.17 8.42 -16.47
CA SER A 103 -17.07 8.80 -15.39
C SER A 103 -16.69 8.08 -14.10
N GLY A 104 -17.34 8.49 -13.01
CA GLY A 104 -17.06 8.04 -11.65
C GLY A 104 -16.36 9.13 -10.86
N TRP A 105 -15.60 8.74 -9.83
CA TRP A 105 -15.08 9.66 -8.84
C TRP A 105 -13.68 9.28 -8.39
N MET A 106 -12.99 10.23 -7.78
CA MET A 106 -11.72 10.01 -7.11
C MET A 106 -11.69 10.73 -5.78
N LEU A 107 -11.46 9.98 -4.71
CA LEU A 107 -11.19 10.47 -3.37
C LEU A 107 -9.68 10.49 -3.16
N VAL A 108 -9.12 11.65 -2.83
CA VAL A 108 -7.69 11.84 -2.56
C VAL A 108 -7.53 12.48 -1.19
N PHE A 109 -6.65 11.93 -0.36
CA PHE A 109 -6.40 12.49 0.96
C PHE A 109 -4.94 12.33 1.40
N HIS A 110 -4.48 13.29 2.20
CA HIS A 110 -3.15 13.30 2.77
C HIS A 110 -3.08 12.38 4.00
N PRO A 111 -1.98 11.65 4.23
CA PRO A 111 -1.82 10.79 5.42
C PRO A 111 -2.06 11.51 6.74
N ASP A 112 -1.71 12.81 6.81
CA ASP A 112 -1.90 13.65 8.00
C ASP A 112 -3.36 13.75 8.46
N LEU A 113 -4.33 13.51 7.57
CA LEU A 113 -5.74 13.43 7.93
C LEU A 113 -5.97 12.36 9.01
N LEU A 114 -5.20 11.26 8.95
CA LEU A 114 -5.38 10.07 9.78
C LEU A 114 -4.55 10.07 11.06
N THR A 115 -3.52 10.93 11.18
CA THR A 115 -2.43 10.79 12.18
C THR A 115 -2.91 10.65 13.62
N LYS A 116 -4.03 11.28 13.99
CA LYS A 116 -4.60 11.23 15.35
C LYS A 116 -5.60 10.09 15.58
N TYR A 117 -5.91 9.32 14.55
CA TYR A 117 -6.99 8.34 14.55
C TYR A 117 -6.44 6.91 14.46
N PRO A 118 -7.13 5.91 15.06
CA PRO A 118 -6.77 4.49 14.89
C PRO A 118 -6.68 4.04 13.43
N LEU A 119 -7.41 4.74 12.54
CA LEU A 119 -7.42 4.49 11.10
C LEU A 119 -6.01 4.58 10.47
N ALA A 120 -5.10 5.39 11.01
CA ALA A 120 -3.72 5.47 10.51
C ALA A 120 -2.97 4.13 10.58
N LYS A 121 -3.25 3.30 11.60
CA LYS A 121 -2.68 1.94 11.70
C LYS A 121 -3.49 0.94 10.88
N LYS A 122 -4.81 1.04 10.96
CA LYS A 122 -5.73 0.11 10.27
C LYS A 122 -5.53 0.14 8.75
N ILE A 123 -5.33 1.31 8.14
CA ILE A 123 -5.17 1.44 6.69
C ILE A 123 -3.97 0.66 6.13
N LEU A 124 -2.91 0.49 6.92
CA LEU A 124 -1.71 -0.28 6.54
C LEU A 124 -1.98 -1.78 6.45
N SER A 125 -3.05 -2.27 7.06
CA SER A 125 -3.43 -3.69 6.99
C SER A 125 -4.20 -4.07 5.72
N TYR A 126 -4.64 -3.08 4.93
CA TYR A 126 -5.38 -3.32 3.70
C TYR A 126 -4.43 -3.63 2.53
N SER A 127 -4.40 -4.89 2.11
CA SER A 127 -3.51 -5.38 1.05
C SER A 127 -3.75 -4.70 -0.31
N PHE A 128 -4.96 -4.18 -0.57
CA PHE A 128 -5.30 -3.50 -1.82
C PHE A 128 -4.57 -2.17 -2.03
N PHE A 129 -3.89 -1.63 -1.03
CA PHE A 129 -2.98 -0.47 -1.19
C PHE A 129 -1.54 -0.88 -1.55
N SER A 130 -1.21 -2.17 -1.56
CA SER A 130 0.15 -2.63 -1.86
C SER A 130 0.48 -2.56 -3.35
N TYR A 131 1.77 -2.39 -3.67
CA TYR A 131 2.27 -2.16 -5.02
C TYR A 131 2.05 -3.35 -5.98
N ASP A 132 1.88 -4.56 -5.45
CA ASP A 132 1.82 -5.82 -6.22
C ASP A 132 0.39 -6.30 -6.54
N VAL A 133 -0.66 -5.58 -6.10
CA VAL A 133 -2.06 -5.93 -6.43
C VAL A 133 -2.39 -5.43 -7.83
N HIS A 134 -2.15 -6.29 -8.81
CA HIS A 134 -2.35 -6.02 -10.23
C HIS A 134 -3.81 -6.26 -10.70
N GLU A 135 -4.79 -6.27 -9.80
CA GLU A 135 -6.15 -6.72 -10.13
C GLU A 135 -7.21 -5.62 -9.92
N ALA A 136 -7.96 -5.31 -10.98
CA ALA A 136 -9.09 -4.38 -10.97
C ALA A 136 -10.24 -4.91 -10.10
N LEU A 137 -10.66 -4.16 -9.07
CA LEU A 137 -11.83 -4.51 -8.26
C LEU A 137 -13.11 -4.07 -8.98
N HIS A 138 -13.92 -5.02 -9.44
CA HIS A 138 -15.18 -4.76 -10.13
C HIS A 138 -16.31 -4.66 -9.10
N LEU A 139 -17.14 -3.63 -9.23
CA LEU A 139 -18.28 -3.44 -8.34
C LEU A 139 -19.58 -3.84 -9.05
N SER A 140 -20.45 -4.52 -8.32
CA SER A 140 -21.86 -4.61 -8.72
C SER A 140 -22.55 -3.25 -8.54
N ALA A 141 -23.64 -3.02 -9.27
CA ALA A 141 -24.42 -1.78 -9.15
C ALA A 141 -24.85 -1.46 -7.70
N LYS A 142 -25.10 -2.50 -6.88
CA LYS A 142 -25.44 -2.33 -5.47
C LYS A 142 -24.25 -1.85 -4.64
N GLU A 143 -23.06 -2.38 -4.89
CA GLU A 143 -21.83 -2.00 -4.17
C GLU A 143 -21.38 -0.60 -4.56
N GLU A 144 -21.49 -0.26 -5.84
CA GLU A 144 -21.29 1.09 -6.36
C GLU A 144 -22.23 2.10 -5.66
N ALA A 145 -23.53 1.81 -5.61
CA ALA A 145 -24.50 2.69 -4.94
C ALA A 145 -24.18 2.93 -3.45
N VAL A 146 -23.58 1.95 -2.76
CA VAL A 146 -23.12 2.10 -1.37
C VAL A 146 -21.96 3.09 -1.29
N LEU A 147 -20.92 2.93 -2.12
CA LEU A 147 -19.76 3.83 -2.10
C LEU A 147 -20.15 5.26 -2.53
N ASP A 148 -20.99 5.38 -3.56
CA ASP A 148 -21.48 6.68 -4.02
C ASP A 148 -22.29 7.39 -2.93
N GLY A 149 -23.06 6.65 -2.14
CA GLY A 149 -23.77 7.19 -0.98
C GLY A 149 -22.83 7.76 0.08
N LEU A 150 -21.77 7.01 0.41
CA LEU A 150 -20.75 7.47 1.36
C LEU A 150 -20.04 8.71 0.86
N LEU A 151 -19.67 8.78 -0.42
CA LEU A 151 -19.00 9.95 -0.97
C LEU A 151 -19.89 11.17 -1.04
N ARG A 152 -21.19 11.01 -1.32
CA ARG A 152 -22.15 12.12 -1.22
C ARG A 152 -22.22 12.67 0.20
N ASN A 153 -22.21 11.79 1.21
CA ASN A 153 -22.19 12.20 2.62
C ASN A 153 -20.88 12.89 2.98
N MET A 154 -19.73 12.37 2.51
CA MET A 154 -18.42 13.00 2.74
C MET A 154 -18.34 14.36 2.04
N LYS A 155 -18.97 14.46 0.85
CA LYS A 155 -19.08 15.70 0.08
C LYS A 155 -19.88 16.75 0.84
N ALA A 156 -21.07 16.38 1.29
CA ALA A 156 -21.92 17.25 2.09
C ALA A 156 -21.26 17.67 3.41
N GLU A 157 -20.47 16.80 4.04
CA GLU A 157 -19.72 17.11 5.26
C GLU A 157 -18.59 18.12 4.99
N TYR A 158 -17.81 17.94 3.91
CA TYR A 158 -16.71 18.88 3.61
C TYR A 158 -17.21 20.26 3.16
N GLU A 159 -18.40 20.34 2.54
CA GLU A 159 -18.99 21.60 2.05
C GLU A 159 -19.61 22.44 3.17
N GLN A 160 -19.80 21.86 4.36
CA GLN A 160 -20.30 22.59 5.52
C GLN A 160 -19.19 23.40 6.22
N PRO A 161 -19.55 24.47 6.95
CA PRO A 161 -18.61 25.18 7.80
C PRO A 161 -17.97 24.23 8.81
N ILE A 162 -16.64 24.20 8.85
CA ILE A 162 -15.88 23.31 9.74
C ILE A 162 -16.21 23.65 11.20
N ASP A 163 -16.64 22.64 11.94
CA ASP A 163 -16.85 22.69 13.38
C ASP A 163 -15.95 21.69 14.13
N ALA A 164 -16.19 21.52 15.43
CA ALA A 164 -15.38 20.64 16.28
C ALA A 164 -15.56 19.14 15.96
N PHE A 165 -16.57 18.75 15.18
CA PHE A 165 -16.94 17.37 14.89
C PHE A 165 -16.69 16.98 13.43
N SER A 166 -16.60 17.95 12.50
CA SER A 166 -16.49 17.68 11.06
C SER A 166 -15.39 16.68 10.71
N GLN A 167 -14.21 16.79 11.36
CA GLN A 167 -13.11 15.85 11.10
C GLN A 167 -13.42 14.43 11.59
N ASP A 168 -14.04 14.26 12.76
CA ASP A 168 -14.39 12.94 13.30
C ASP A 168 -15.44 12.25 12.44
N VAL A 169 -16.41 13.02 11.92
CA VAL A 169 -17.43 12.54 10.98
C VAL A 169 -16.78 12.11 9.67
N LEU A 170 -15.91 12.94 9.09
CA LEU A 170 -15.17 12.59 7.86
C LEU A 170 -14.34 11.31 8.02
N ILE A 171 -13.62 11.16 9.13
CA ILE A 171 -12.82 9.95 9.40
C ILE A 171 -13.71 8.72 9.55
N SER A 172 -14.85 8.83 10.23
CA SER A 172 -15.78 7.72 10.41
C SER A 172 -16.36 7.26 9.08
N GLN A 173 -16.69 8.20 8.18
CA GLN A 173 -17.16 7.89 6.83
C GLN A 173 -16.06 7.23 5.98
N LEU A 174 -14.81 7.71 6.08
CA LEU A 174 -13.66 7.12 5.41
C LEU A 174 -13.38 5.69 5.90
N ASP A 175 -13.45 5.43 7.21
CA ASP A 175 -13.26 4.08 7.76
C ASP A 175 -14.35 3.11 7.26
N LEU A 176 -15.60 3.59 7.20
CA LEU A 176 -16.70 2.80 6.66
C LEU A 176 -16.50 2.49 5.17
N LEU A 177 -16.09 3.47 4.38
CA LEU A 177 -15.76 3.30 2.96
C LEU A 177 -14.66 2.25 2.77
N LEU A 178 -13.56 2.35 3.53
CA LEU A 178 -12.47 1.39 3.50
C LEU A 178 -12.89 -0.02 3.95
N SER A 179 -13.79 -0.12 4.91
CA SER A 179 -14.33 -1.41 5.37
C SER A 179 -15.20 -2.07 4.31
N TYR A 180 -16.02 -1.30 3.58
CA TYR A 180 -16.77 -1.81 2.41
C TYR A 180 -15.84 -2.20 1.27
N ALA A 181 -14.85 -1.37 0.93
CA ALA A 181 -13.82 -1.69 -0.05
C ALA A 181 -13.13 -3.00 0.28
N ASN A 182 -12.72 -3.21 1.53
CA ASN A 182 -12.11 -4.47 1.99
C ASN A 182 -13.07 -5.66 1.83
N ARG A 183 -14.36 -5.48 2.14
CA ARG A 183 -15.38 -6.52 1.94
C ARG A 183 -15.54 -6.88 0.46
N PHE A 184 -15.57 -5.90 -0.45
CA PHE A 184 -15.69 -6.13 -1.89
C PHE A 184 -14.43 -6.78 -2.46
N TYR A 185 -13.26 -6.33 -2.00
CA TYR A 185 -11.97 -6.93 -2.31
C TYR A 185 -11.95 -8.40 -1.91
N HIS A 186 -12.33 -8.72 -0.67
CA HIS A 186 -12.44 -10.09 -0.20
C HIS A 186 -13.42 -10.92 -1.03
N ARG A 187 -14.61 -10.38 -1.37
CA ARG A 187 -15.58 -11.08 -2.23
C ARG A 187 -14.97 -11.49 -3.57
N GLN A 188 -14.24 -10.58 -4.24
CA GLN A 188 -13.74 -10.80 -5.59
C GLN A 188 -12.46 -11.64 -5.64
N PHE A 189 -11.56 -11.45 -4.66
CA PHE A 189 -10.21 -12.01 -4.71
C PHE A 189 -9.99 -13.17 -3.74
N LEU A 190 -10.79 -13.32 -2.67
CA LEU A 190 -10.76 -14.56 -1.87
C LEU A 190 -11.48 -15.72 -2.55
N THR A 191 -12.54 -15.46 -3.33
CA THR A 191 -13.25 -16.52 -4.06
C THR A 191 -12.49 -17.02 -5.29
N ARG A 192 -11.48 -16.27 -5.74
CA ARG A 192 -10.58 -16.61 -6.87
C ARG A 192 -9.20 -17.12 -6.44
N ARG A 193 -9.02 -17.52 -5.17
CA ARG A 193 -7.72 -18.03 -4.68
C ARG A 193 -7.22 -19.17 -5.57
N THR A 194 -6.21 -18.89 -6.39
CA THR A 194 -5.23 -19.92 -6.70
C THR A 194 -4.58 -20.33 -5.37
N PRO A 195 -4.25 -21.61 -5.18
CA PRO A 195 -3.57 -22.11 -3.98
C PRO A 195 -2.33 -21.28 -3.55
N GLU A 196 -1.71 -20.59 -4.51
CA GLU A 196 -0.51 -19.77 -4.35
C GLU A 196 -0.73 -18.47 -3.55
N HIS A 197 -1.85 -17.77 -3.74
CA HIS A 197 -2.15 -16.54 -2.98
C HIS A 197 -2.59 -16.84 -1.54
N ASP A 198 -3.27 -17.97 -1.32
CA ASP A 198 -3.51 -18.48 0.04
C ASP A 198 -2.20 -18.78 0.77
N LEU A 199 -1.25 -19.37 0.05
CA LEU A 199 0.05 -19.74 0.59
C LEU A 199 0.88 -18.51 1.00
N LEU A 200 0.86 -17.42 0.22
CA LEU A 200 1.51 -16.16 0.58
C LEU A 200 0.90 -15.53 1.84
N SER A 201 -0.43 -15.39 1.91
CA SER A 201 -1.08 -14.83 3.11
C SER A 201 -0.82 -15.68 4.36
N ARG A 202 -0.81 -17.01 4.21
CA ARG A 202 -0.46 -17.93 5.30
C ARG A 202 1.01 -17.80 5.71
N PHE A 203 1.92 -17.61 4.74
CA PHE A 203 3.34 -17.34 5.01
C PHE A 203 3.53 -16.04 5.80
N GLU A 204 2.88 -14.94 5.40
CA GLU A 204 2.96 -13.65 6.12
C GLU A 204 2.40 -13.74 7.54
N GLY A 205 1.27 -14.44 7.71
CA GLY A 205 0.69 -14.72 9.03
C GLY A 205 1.62 -15.54 9.92
N LEU A 206 2.26 -16.57 9.37
CA LEU A 206 3.28 -17.34 10.09
C LEU A 206 4.50 -16.48 10.44
N LEU A 207 4.96 -15.63 9.52
CA LEU A 207 6.12 -14.76 9.75
C LEU A 207 5.84 -13.76 10.87
N THR A 208 4.66 -13.14 10.85
CA THR A 208 4.23 -12.19 11.89
C THR A 208 4.12 -12.88 13.25
N SER A 209 3.45 -14.04 13.30
CA SER A 209 3.30 -14.80 14.56
C SER A 209 4.63 -15.37 15.07
N TYR A 210 5.59 -15.65 14.19
CA TYR A 210 6.92 -16.09 14.57
C TYR A 210 7.68 -15.03 15.37
N PHE A 211 7.61 -13.77 14.94
CA PHE A 211 8.32 -12.64 15.57
C PHE A 211 7.51 -11.90 16.65
N ALA A 212 6.21 -12.13 16.76
CA ALA A 212 5.36 -11.53 17.79
C ALA A 212 5.58 -12.13 19.19
N ALA A 213 6.13 -13.34 19.29
CA ALA A 213 6.43 -13.96 20.57
C ALA A 213 7.64 -13.29 21.24
N GLU A 214 7.51 -12.93 22.51
CA GLU A 214 8.54 -12.18 23.26
C GLU A 214 9.75 -13.02 23.70
N ASP A 215 9.63 -14.35 23.61
CA ASP A 215 10.65 -15.33 24.02
C ASP A 215 11.76 -15.49 22.98
N ALA A 216 12.95 -15.87 23.45
CA ALA A 216 14.07 -16.22 22.59
C ALA A 216 13.70 -17.43 21.71
N ARG A 217 13.65 -17.21 20.39
CA ARG A 217 13.40 -18.25 19.39
C ARG A 217 14.67 -18.55 18.60
N PRO A 218 14.78 -19.77 18.03
CA PRO A 218 15.84 -20.06 17.08
C PRO A 218 15.75 -19.12 15.86
N LEU A 219 16.81 -19.08 15.05
CA LEU A 219 16.75 -18.33 13.79
C LEU A 219 15.68 -18.92 12.85
N PRO A 220 14.93 -18.05 12.15
CA PRO A 220 13.95 -18.51 11.18
C PRO A 220 14.65 -19.23 10.03
N THR A 221 14.19 -20.43 9.68
CA THR A 221 14.71 -21.22 8.55
C THR A 221 13.64 -21.39 7.49
N VAL A 222 14.03 -21.44 6.21
CA VAL A 222 13.08 -21.70 5.11
C VAL A 222 12.34 -23.02 5.33
N GLN A 223 13.03 -24.04 5.86
CA GLN A 223 12.45 -25.35 6.18
C GLN A 223 11.28 -25.24 7.17
N HIS A 224 11.44 -24.47 8.25
CA HIS A 224 10.38 -24.29 9.25
C HIS A 224 9.07 -23.78 8.65
N PHE A 225 9.16 -22.74 7.81
CA PHE A 225 7.98 -22.16 7.16
C PHE A 225 7.42 -23.07 6.08
N ALA A 226 8.27 -23.79 5.34
CA ALA A 226 7.84 -24.76 4.34
C ALA A 226 7.06 -25.92 4.99
N ASP A 227 7.55 -26.46 6.10
CA ASP A 227 6.91 -27.53 6.86
C ASP A 227 5.55 -27.08 7.43
N ALA A 228 5.50 -25.88 8.04
CA ALA A 228 4.27 -25.31 8.59
C ALA A 228 3.21 -25.00 7.52
N LEU A 229 3.64 -24.78 6.27
CA LEU A 229 2.76 -24.55 5.14
C LEU A 229 2.44 -25.80 4.33
N HIS A 230 3.04 -26.94 4.69
CA HIS A 230 2.94 -28.23 3.98
C HIS A 230 3.38 -28.16 2.51
N VAL A 231 4.50 -27.47 2.24
CA VAL A 231 5.10 -27.33 0.91
C VAL A 231 6.60 -27.60 0.94
N SER A 232 7.23 -27.81 -0.21
CA SER A 232 8.69 -27.93 -0.27
C SER A 232 9.36 -26.54 -0.15
N PRO A 233 10.57 -26.44 0.44
CA PRO A 233 11.33 -25.19 0.51
C PRO A 233 11.60 -24.54 -0.84
N ALA A 234 11.85 -25.37 -1.87
CA ALA A 234 12.08 -24.92 -3.24
C ALA A 234 10.80 -24.32 -3.84
N TYR A 235 9.66 -25.00 -3.69
CA TYR A 235 8.38 -24.49 -4.16
C TYR A 235 7.99 -23.19 -3.45
N LEU A 236 8.15 -23.10 -2.13
CA LEU A 236 7.91 -21.88 -1.36
C LEU A 236 8.78 -20.72 -1.85
N SER A 237 10.07 -20.99 -2.14
CA SER A 237 11.01 -19.97 -2.62
C SER A 237 10.66 -19.48 -4.02
N ASP A 238 10.28 -20.38 -4.91
CA ASP A 238 9.89 -20.05 -6.28
C ASP A 238 8.56 -19.30 -6.34
N MET A 239 7.59 -19.72 -5.53
CA MET A 239 6.27 -19.08 -5.41
C MET A 239 6.37 -17.69 -4.78
N LEU A 240 7.12 -17.51 -3.69
CA LEU A 240 7.35 -16.17 -3.15
C LEU A 240 8.11 -15.28 -4.14
N ARG A 241 9.08 -15.83 -4.87
CA ARG A 241 9.84 -15.07 -5.86
C ARG A 241 8.98 -14.66 -7.06
N SER A 242 8.05 -15.50 -7.49
CA SER A 242 7.15 -15.16 -8.60
C SER A 242 6.13 -14.09 -8.21
N LEU A 243 5.65 -14.11 -6.96
CA LEU A 243 4.64 -13.17 -6.45
C LEU A 243 5.23 -11.85 -5.95
N THR A 244 6.39 -11.88 -5.29
CA THR A 244 6.95 -10.71 -4.56
C THR A 244 8.31 -10.25 -5.11
N GLY A 245 8.87 -10.97 -6.09
CA GLY A 245 10.23 -10.75 -6.57
C GLY A 245 11.34 -11.21 -5.60
N GLN A 246 10.98 -11.72 -4.42
CA GLN A 246 11.93 -12.10 -3.36
C GLN A 246 11.83 -13.58 -2.96
N THR A 247 12.96 -14.20 -2.64
CA THR A 247 12.98 -15.57 -2.13
C THR A 247 12.53 -15.64 -0.67
N THR A 248 12.12 -16.82 -0.19
CA THR A 248 11.74 -17.02 1.22
C THR A 248 12.84 -16.53 2.16
N GLN A 249 14.11 -16.84 1.87
CA GLN A 249 15.22 -16.41 2.71
C GLN A 249 15.36 -14.87 2.77
N GLN A 250 15.03 -14.16 1.69
CA GLN A 250 15.05 -12.69 1.69
C GLN A 250 13.95 -12.11 2.56
N HIS A 251 12.73 -12.68 2.51
CA HIS A 251 11.63 -12.34 3.42
C HIS A 251 12.00 -12.55 4.88
N LEU A 252 12.60 -13.71 5.22
CA LEU A 252 13.05 -14.01 6.57
C LEU A 252 14.11 -13.03 7.06
N HIS A 253 15.11 -12.72 6.21
CA HIS A 253 16.11 -11.73 6.56
C HIS A 253 15.51 -10.33 6.74
N HIS A 254 14.54 -9.94 5.92
CA HIS A 254 13.88 -8.64 6.05
C HIS A 254 13.18 -8.52 7.40
N ALA A 255 12.29 -9.48 7.72
CA ALA A 255 11.56 -9.49 8.99
C ALA A 255 12.50 -9.54 10.20
N LEU A 256 13.57 -10.34 10.13
CA LEU A 256 14.59 -10.41 11.18
C LEU A 256 15.30 -9.08 11.40
N ILE A 257 15.60 -8.33 10.33
CA ILE A 257 16.24 -7.01 10.41
C ILE A 257 15.28 -5.97 10.98
N GLU A 258 14.00 -5.97 10.60
CA GLU A 258 13.01 -5.06 11.19
C GLU A 258 12.83 -5.31 12.69
N GLN A 259 12.76 -6.58 13.10
CA GLN A 259 12.72 -6.93 14.52
C GLN A 259 14.01 -6.51 15.24
N ALA A 260 15.17 -6.66 14.60
CA ALA A 260 16.43 -6.20 15.17
C ALA A 260 16.47 -4.69 15.36
N LYS A 261 16.01 -3.91 14.37
CA LYS A 261 15.89 -2.44 14.48
C LYS A 261 14.96 -2.08 15.65
N HIS A 262 13.81 -2.74 15.75
CA HIS A 262 12.87 -2.52 16.84
C HIS A 262 13.52 -2.80 18.19
N LEU A 263 14.20 -3.94 18.38
CA LEU A 263 14.89 -4.26 19.64
C LEU A 263 15.99 -3.24 19.98
N LEU A 264 16.80 -2.81 19.01
CA LEU A 264 17.88 -1.86 19.23
C LEU A 264 17.37 -0.47 19.67
N LEU A 265 16.19 -0.07 19.20
CA LEU A 265 15.59 1.24 19.49
C LEU A 265 14.67 1.23 20.73
N SER A 266 13.93 0.14 20.94
CA SER A 266 12.91 0.05 22.01
C SER A 266 13.44 -0.48 23.33
N THR A 267 14.65 -1.06 23.36
CA THR A 267 15.22 -1.66 24.57
C THR A 267 16.60 -1.08 24.89
N SER A 268 17.04 -1.27 26.13
CA SER A 268 18.41 -0.95 26.59
C SER A 268 19.41 -2.08 26.36
N LEU A 269 19.02 -3.16 25.67
CA LEU A 269 19.88 -4.32 25.43
C LEU A 269 21.16 -3.95 24.68
N THR A 270 22.27 -4.57 25.02
CA THR A 270 23.50 -4.49 24.23
C THR A 270 23.33 -5.15 22.87
N VAL A 271 24.20 -4.82 21.90
CA VAL A 271 24.19 -5.46 20.57
C VAL A 271 24.30 -6.98 20.66
N ASN A 272 25.07 -7.48 21.62
CA ASN A 272 25.23 -8.92 21.84
C ASN A 272 23.96 -9.55 22.41
N GLU A 273 23.33 -8.93 23.42
CA GLU A 273 22.07 -9.42 23.99
C GLU A 273 20.93 -9.39 22.96
N ALA A 274 20.86 -8.35 22.13
CA ALA A 274 19.91 -8.29 21.02
C ALA A 274 20.15 -9.43 20.02
N ALA A 275 21.41 -9.73 19.68
CA ALA A 275 21.75 -10.85 18.80
C ALA A 275 21.30 -12.19 19.39
N PHE A 276 21.58 -12.44 20.67
CA PHE A 276 21.15 -13.66 21.35
C PHE A 276 19.63 -13.79 21.41
N ARG A 277 18.92 -12.69 21.66
CA ARG A 277 17.44 -12.67 21.69
C ARG A 277 16.83 -12.97 20.32
N LEU A 278 17.50 -12.58 19.25
CA LEU A 278 17.13 -12.89 17.86
C LEU A 278 17.53 -14.32 17.43
N GLY A 279 18.12 -15.12 18.32
CA GLY A 279 18.49 -16.51 18.06
C GLY A 279 19.88 -16.72 17.48
N PHE A 280 20.72 -15.69 17.40
CA PHE A 280 22.11 -15.86 16.93
C PHE A 280 22.99 -16.45 18.04
N GLU A 281 23.62 -17.59 17.76
CA GLU A 281 24.64 -18.17 18.65
C GLU A 281 25.92 -17.32 18.72
N TYR A 282 26.27 -16.65 17.60
CA TYR A 282 27.45 -15.79 17.51
C TYR A 282 27.06 -14.38 17.03
N PRO A 283 27.17 -13.34 17.87
CA PRO A 283 26.80 -11.95 17.54
C PRO A 283 27.51 -11.35 16.31
N GLN A 284 28.63 -11.93 15.89
CA GLN A 284 29.39 -11.52 14.71
C GLN A 284 28.59 -11.75 13.42
N TYR A 285 27.85 -12.86 13.33
CA TYR A 285 26.99 -13.15 12.17
C TYR A 285 25.83 -12.16 12.09
N PHE A 286 25.21 -11.83 13.23
CA PHE A 286 24.19 -10.78 13.32
C PHE A 286 24.73 -9.45 12.80
N THR A 287 25.89 -9.01 13.29
CA THR A 287 26.51 -7.74 12.87
C THR A 287 26.77 -7.70 11.37
N ARG A 288 27.27 -8.80 10.79
CA ARG A 288 27.53 -8.90 9.35
C ARG A 288 26.24 -8.87 8.54
N LEU A 289 25.22 -9.62 8.97
CA LEU A 289 23.92 -9.63 8.30
C LEU A 289 23.27 -8.23 8.34
N PHE A 290 23.22 -7.62 9.52
CA PHE A 290 22.65 -6.29 9.73
C PHE A 290 23.34 -5.25 8.86
N LYS A 291 24.68 -5.24 8.83
CA LYS A 291 25.45 -4.33 7.96
C LYS A 291 25.19 -4.57 6.48
N SER A 292 25.12 -5.82 6.04
CA SER A 292 24.85 -6.12 4.63
C SER A 292 23.45 -5.69 4.18
N LYS A 293 22.47 -5.65 5.09
CA LYS A 293 21.08 -5.29 4.78
C LYS A 293 20.76 -3.81 4.98
N THR A 294 21.45 -3.14 5.91
CA THR A 294 21.15 -1.75 6.28
C THR A 294 22.25 -0.75 5.88
N GLY A 295 23.43 -1.24 5.49
CA GLY A 295 24.63 -0.41 5.25
C GLY A 295 25.37 0.02 6.53
N LEU A 296 24.74 -0.11 7.70
CA LEU A 296 25.28 0.34 9.00
C LEU A 296 25.51 -0.85 9.95
N THR A 297 26.46 -0.73 10.87
CA THR A 297 26.56 -1.72 11.96
C THR A 297 25.40 -1.51 12.95
N PRO A 298 24.98 -2.54 13.71
CA PRO A 298 23.94 -2.38 14.73
C PRO A 298 24.20 -1.25 15.72
N ALA A 299 25.46 -1.09 16.15
CA ALA A 299 25.88 -0.01 17.02
C ALA A 299 25.75 1.37 16.33
N ALA A 300 26.26 1.51 15.11
CA ALA A 300 26.15 2.76 14.35
C ALA A 300 24.69 3.13 14.05
N PHE A 301 23.85 2.14 13.76
CA PHE A 301 22.42 2.34 13.56
C PHE A 301 21.75 2.90 14.83
N ARG A 302 22.05 2.35 16.00
CA ARG A 302 21.51 2.85 17.28
C ARG A 302 21.88 4.31 17.54
N PHE A 303 23.14 4.70 17.29
CA PHE A 303 23.59 6.07 17.44
C PHE A 303 23.03 7.04 16.40
N SER A 304 22.66 6.55 15.20
CA SER A 304 22.14 7.41 14.13
C SER A 304 20.67 7.83 14.30
N VAL A 305 19.93 7.17 15.20
CA VAL A 305 18.49 7.37 15.39
C VAL A 305 18.16 7.92 16.80
N GLN A 306 19.16 7.99 17.69
CA GLN A 306 19.09 8.71 18.97
C GLN A 306 19.51 10.17 18.80
#